data_AF-A0AAN7QIG6-F1
#
_entry.id   AF-A0AAN7QIG6-F1
#
_cell.length_a   1.000
_cell.length_b   1.000
_cell.length_c   1.000
_cell.angle_alpha   90.00
_cell.angle_beta   90.00
_cell.angle_gamma   90.00
#
_symmetry.space_group_name_H-M   'P 1'
#
loop_
_entity.id
_entity.type
_entity.pdbx_description
1 polymer ?
#
loop_
_entity_poly.entity_id
_entity_poly.type
_entity_poly.pdbx_seq_one_letter_code
_entity_poly.pdbx_strand_id
1 'polypeptide(L)'
;MDNAMLSKRGKLKFSHNGSLYVCDTVSKNDESVKFWRCEQKERCKARVHTRNKTVRKEINLRSHDSSAVIVEVAQFLTNVKKRAAETMERAIQVINECVANTTQACHGKSPNNCTLIKVVRRKRNKIQAALPNPIRLEDLILSEQYKIYERPPGLVKNFLLADSEGANKILIFGRESWLEDLRAETTWYADGTFSIAPPLFTQVYNIMAVRNNRVHPILYALLPDKLRATYAKFATYINSL
;
A
#
# COMPACT_ATOMS: atom_id res chain seq x y z
N MET A 1 18.28 -1.53 -8.20
CA MET A 1 18.50 -1.78 -6.75
C MET A 1 18.20 -3.24 -6.48
N ASP A 2 19.18 -4.01 -5.99
CA ASP A 2 19.03 -5.43 -5.71
C ASP A 2 17.90 -5.71 -4.71
N ASN A 3 16.98 -6.58 -5.09
CA ASN A 3 15.82 -6.95 -4.28
C ASN A 3 16.25 -7.89 -3.14
N ALA A 4 16.87 -7.32 -2.11
CA ALA A 4 17.38 -8.09 -0.99
C ALA A 4 16.23 -8.69 -0.16
N MET A 5 16.24 -10.01 0.01
CA MET A 5 15.32 -10.68 0.93
C MET A 5 15.61 -10.24 2.36
N LEU A 6 14.57 -9.94 3.14
CA LEU A 6 14.70 -9.49 4.53
C LEU A 6 13.95 -10.41 5.48
N SER A 7 14.53 -10.65 6.66
CA SER A 7 13.89 -11.32 7.78
C SER A 7 12.76 -10.48 8.38
N LYS A 8 11.94 -11.09 9.26
CA LYS A 8 10.91 -10.37 10.03
C LYS A 8 11.47 -9.18 10.83
N ARG A 9 12.73 -9.27 11.25
CA ARG A 9 13.45 -8.22 12.01
C ARG A 9 14.26 -7.26 11.13
N GLY A 10 14.06 -7.29 9.81
CA GLY A 10 14.74 -6.38 8.87
C GLY A 10 16.19 -6.75 8.55
N LYS A 11 16.73 -7.85 9.08
CA LYS A 11 18.07 -8.33 8.70
C LYS A 11 18.08 -8.93 7.29
N LEU A 12 19.17 -8.72 6.53
CA LEU A 12 19.39 -9.31 5.20
C LEU A 12 19.32 -10.84 5.24
N LYS A 13 18.76 -11.43 4.19
CA LYS A 13 18.77 -12.86 3.92
C LYS A 13 19.59 -13.17 2.67
N PHE A 14 20.18 -14.36 2.66
CA PHE A 14 20.93 -14.92 1.56
C PHE A 14 20.46 -16.34 1.29
N SER A 15 20.22 -16.68 0.03
CA SER A 15 19.85 -18.03 -0.39
C SER A 15 21.07 -18.77 -0.90
N HIS A 16 21.33 -19.97 -0.37
CA HIS A 16 22.41 -20.84 -0.84
C HIS A 16 21.99 -22.31 -0.76
N ASN A 17 22.19 -23.06 -1.84
CA ASN A 17 21.85 -24.49 -1.94
C ASN A 17 20.44 -24.81 -1.39
N GLY A 18 19.43 -24.05 -1.82
CA GLY A 18 18.02 -24.24 -1.41
C GLY A 18 17.71 -23.96 0.07
N SER A 19 18.61 -23.29 0.80
CA SER A 19 18.40 -22.86 2.18
C SER A 19 18.53 -21.34 2.33
N LEU A 20 17.86 -20.80 3.35
CA LEU A 20 17.93 -19.38 3.70
C LEU A 20 18.82 -19.17 4.91
N TYR A 21 19.67 -18.16 4.80
CA TYR A 21 20.56 -17.69 5.86
C TYR A 21 20.25 -16.24 6.17
N VAL A 22 20.34 -15.84 7.44
CA VAL A 22 20.15 -14.48 7.93
C VAL A 22 21.52 -13.89 8.28
N CYS A 23 21.76 -12.64 7.86
CA CYS A 23 23.00 -11.93 8.19
C CYS A 23 23.16 -11.82 9.71
N ASP A 24 24.26 -12.33 10.22
CA ASP A 24 24.61 -12.30 11.64
C ASP A 24 25.44 -11.03 11.93
N THR A 25 26.57 -10.92 11.22
CA THR A 25 27.53 -9.82 11.34
C THR A 25 28.17 -9.50 9.98
N VAL A 26 28.70 -8.29 9.86
CA VAL A 26 29.57 -7.85 8.75
C VAL A 26 30.99 -7.78 9.29
N SER A 27 32.00 -8.08 8.47
CA SER A 27 33.40 -7.98 8.89
C SER A 27 33.77 -6.53 9.20
N LYS A 28 34.47 -6.31 10.31
CA LYS A 28 34.95 -4.99 10.72
C LYS A 28 36.01 -4.42 9.78
N ASN A 29 36.74 -5.28 9.07
CA ASN A 29 37.87 -4.91 8.22
C ASN A 29 37.50 -4.82 6.74
N ASP A 30 36.39 -5.44 6.32
CA ASP A 30 35.95 -5.48 4.92
C ASP A 30 34.41 -5.61 4.86
N GLU A 31 33.71 -4.53 4.57
CA GLU A 31 32.24 -4.51 4.49
C GLU A 31 31.68 -5.43 3.40
N SER A 32 32.50 -5.83 2.43
CA SER A 32 32.12 -6.80 1.40
C SER A 32 31.96 -8.22 1.96
N VAL A 33 32.55 -8.51 3.13
CA VAL A 33 32.49 -9.82 3.80
C VAL A 33 31.34 -9.85 4.80
N LYS A 34 30.40 -10.75 4.57
CA LYS A 34 29.21 -10.94 5.42
C LYS A 34 29.17 -12.36 5.97
N PHE A 35 28.83 -12.47 7.24
CA PHE A 35 28.69 -13.72 7.96
C PHE A 35 27.20 -14.03 8.14
N TRP A 36 26.80 -15.23 7.74
CA TRP A 36 25.40 -15.63 7.67
C TRP A 36 25.17 -16.86 8.52
N ARG A 37 24.05 -16.89 9.25
CA ARG A 37 23.61 -18.03 10.04
C ARG A 37 22.35 -18.61 9.43
N CYS A 38 22.18 -19.93 9.45
CA CYS A 38 20.94 -20.55 8.98
C CYS A 38 19.71 -19.91 9.65
N GLU A 39 18.63 -19.67 8.87
CA GLU A 39 17.39 -19.11 9.39
C GLU A 39 16.80 -19.95 10.53
N GLN A 40 16.99 -21.26 10.48
CA GLN A 40 16.52 -22.22 11.47
C GLN A 40 17.58 -22.45 12.57
N LYS A 41 18.20 -21.37 13.04
CA LYS A 41 19.35 -21.36 13.98
C LYS A 41 19.14 -22.14 15.29
N GLU A 42 17.89 -22.32 15.69
CA GLU A 42 17.52 -23.10 16.88
C GLU A 42 17.81 -24.59 16.66
N ARG A 43 17.54 -25.11 15.46
CA ARG A 43 17.78 -26.52 15.08
C ARG A 43 19.03 -26.74 14.21
N CYS A 44 19.62 -25.68 13.67
CA CYS A 44 20.72 -25.75 12.70
C CYS A 44 21.83 -24.77 13.02
N LYS A 45 23.07 -25.27 13.13
CA LYS A 45 24.26 -24.44 13.42
C LYS A 45 25.08 -24.10 12.17
N ALA A 46 24.56 -24.38 10.98
CA ALA A 46 25.22 -24.06 9.72
C ALA A 46 25.42 -22.55 9.53
N ARG A 47 26.59 -22.18 9.01
CA ARG A 47 26.95 -20.81 8.66
C ARG A 47 27.58 -20.75 7.28
N VAL A 48 27.42 -19.60 6.64
CA VAL A 48 28.00 -19.30 5.34
C VAL A 48 28.68 -17.95 5.44
N HIS A 49 29.85 -17.81 4.82
CA HIS A 49 30.55 -16.54 4.69
C HIS A 49 30.56 -16.15 3.22
N THR A 50 30.14 -14.93 2.92
CA THR A 50 30.16 -14.42 1.54
C THR A 50 31.06 -13.20 1.42
N ARG A 51 31.65 -13.01 0.25
CA ARG A 51 32.33 -11.77 -0.17
C ARG A 51 31.73 -11.33 -1.49
N ASN A 52 31.20 -10.10 -1.57
CA ASN A 52 30.49 -9.61 -2.77
C ASN A 52 29.38 -10.57 -3.25
N LYS A 53 28.62 -11.14 -2.30
CA LYS A 53 27.56 -12.17 -2.52
C LYS A 53 28.03 -13.54 -2.99
N THR A 54 29.32 -13.74 -3.26
CA THR A 54 29.88 -15.07 -3.57
C THR A 54 30.23 -15.82 -2.30
N VAL A 55 29.83 -17.09 -2.20
CA VAL A 55 30.17 -17.95 -1.06
C VAL A 55 31.67 -18.25 -1.05
N ARG A 56 32.32 -17.99 0.08
CA ARG A 56 33.75 -18.25 0.30
C ARG A 56 34.00 -19.40 1.27
N LYS A 57 33.10 -19.58 2.24
CA LYS A 57 33.25 -20.60 3.27
C LYS A 57 31.89 -21.08 3.75
N GLU A 58 31.78 -22.38 3.96
CA GLU A 58 30.66 -23.03 4.62
C GLU A 58 31.17 -23.64 5.93
N ILE A 59 30.40 -23.51 7.01
CA ILE A 59 30.77 -23.99 8.34
C ILE A 59 29.61 -24.80 8.90
N ASN A 60 29.94 -26.00 9.40
CA ASN A 60 29.01 -27.04 9.86
C ASN A 60 28.10 -27.59 8.75
N LEU A 61 27.85 -28.91 8.81
CA LEU A 61 26.86 -29.54 7.96
C LEU A 61 25.46 -29.07 8.37
N ARG A 62 24.56 -28.95 7.38
CA ARG A 62 23.15 -28.65 7.64
C ARG A 62 22.46 -29.86 8.28
N SER A 63 21.57 -29.59 9.23
CA SER A 63 20.78 -30.59 9.96
C SER A 63 19.31 -30.64 9.53
N HIS A 64 18.99 -30.11 8.35
CA HIS A 64 17.65 -30.12 7.78
C HIS A 64 17.70 -30.04 6.27
N ASP A 65 16.60 -30.46 5.64
CA ASP A 65 16.47 -30.43 4.19
C ASP A 65 16.44 -29.01 3.64
N SER A 66 16.95 -28.88 2.41
CA SER A 66 16.75 -27.70 1.58
C SER A 66 15.40 -27.75 0.89
N SER A 67 14.81 -26.58 0.65
CA SER A 67 13.56 -26.46 -0.10
C SER A 67 13.62 -25.23 -0.99
N ALA A 68 13.69 -25.46 -2.30
CA ALA A 68 13.59 -24.39 -3.30
C ALA A 68 12.30 -23.57 -3.13
N VAL A 69 11.20 -24.25 -2.76
CA VAL A 69 9.90 -23.60 -2.48
C VAL A 69 10.01 -22.58 -1.33
N ILE A 70 10.78 -22.85 -0.27
CA ILE A 70 10.95 -21.88 0.84
C ILE A 70 11.70 -20.63 0.36
N VAL A 71 12.70 -20.81 -0.51
CA VAL A 71 13.44 -19.69 -1.11
C VAL A 71 12.51 -18.87 -2.02
N GLU A 72 11.71 -19.55 -2.84
CA GLU A 72 10.73 -18.92 -3.72
C GLU A 72 9.67 -18.13 -2.94
N VAL A 73 9.11 -18.70 -1.86
CA VAL A 73 8.17 -17.98 -0.97
C VAL A 73 8.81 -16.73 -0.37
N ALA A 74 10.10 -16.79 0.01
CA ALA A 74 10.80 -15.62 0.53
C ALA A 74 11.02 -14.54 -0.55
N GLN A 75 11.27 -14.93 -1.80
CA GLN A 75 11.35 -14.02 -2.95
C GLN A 75 9.99 -13.39 -3.24
N PHE A 76 8.93 -14.19 -3.30
CA PHE A 76 7.55 -13.74 -3.48
C PHE A 76 7.16 -12.67 -2.45
N LEU A 77 7.38 -12.93 -1.16
CA LEU A 77 7.10 -11.95 -0.10
C LEU A 77 7.94 -10.68 -0.21
N THR A 78 9.15 -10.78 -0.78
CA THR A 78 10.02 -9.63 -1.04
C THR A 78 9.45 -8.79 -2.18
N ASN A 79 8.98 -9.42 -3.26
CA ASN A 79 8.33 -8.74 -4.38
C ASN A 79 7.03 -8.05 -3.95
N VAL A 80 6.20 -8.70 -3.14
CA VAL A 80 4.99 -8.09 -2.56
C VAL A 80 5.34 -6.82 -1.77
N LYS A 81 6.38 -6.88 -0.91
CA LYS A 81 6.82 -5.70 -0.13
C LYS A 81 7.42 -4.60 -1.00
N LYS A 82 8.11 -4.96 -2.09
CA LYS A 82 8.66 -4.00 -3.06
C LYS A 82 7.53 -3.27 -3.77
N ARG A 83 6.62 -4.01 -4.41
CA ARG A 83 5.47 -3.41 -5.11
C ARG A 83 4.58 -2.59 -4.17
N ALA A 84 4.38 -3.06 -2.94
CA ALA A 84 3.66 -2.29 -1.91
C ALA A 84 4.31 -0.93 -1.60
N ALA A 85 5.63 -0.80 -1.79
CA ALA A 85 6.37 0.45 -1.61
C ALA A 85 6.31 1.37 -2.83
N GLU A 86 6.19 0.79 -4.02
CA GLU A 86 6.29 1.50 -5.30
C GLU A 86 4.92 1.89 -5.88
N THR A 87 3.84 1.19 -5.49
CA THR A 87 2.50 1.42 -6.05
C THR A 87 1.45 1.68 -4.96
N MET A 88 0.37 2.38 -5.35
CA MET A 88 -0.82 2.64 -4.52
C MET A 88 -2.02 1.74 -4.86
N GLU A 89 -1.81 0.68 -5.64
CA GLU A 89 -2.83 -0.30 -6.01
C GLU A 89 -3.51 -0.93 -4.79
N ARG A 90 -4.73 -1.46 -4.94
CA ARG A 90 -5.39 -2.17 -3.85
C ARG A 90 -4.53 -3.38 -3.42
N ALA A 91 -4.49 -3.69 -2.13
CA ALA A 91 -3.62 -4.74 -1.61
C ALA A 91 -3.83 -6.10 -2.31
N ILE A 92 -5.06 -6.42 -2.71
CA ILE A 92 -5.35 -7.64 -3.47
C ILE A 92 -4.78 -7.62 -4.89
N GLN A 93 -4.74 -6.46 -5.55
CA GLN A 93 -4.14 -6.30 -6.88
C GLN A 93 -2.62 -6.50 -6.80
N VAL A 94 -1.97 -5.91 -5.79
CA VAL A 94 -0.54 -6.12 -5.51
C VAL A 94 -0.23 -7.62 -5.35
N ILE A 95 -1.07 -8.34 -4.61
CA ILE A 95 -0.90 -9.78 -4.38
C ILE A 95 -1.07 -10.55 -5.70
N ASN A 96 -2.17 -10.35 -6.42
CA ASN A 96 -2.46 -11.07 -7.65
C ASN A 96 -1.36 -10.89 -8.70
N GLU A 97 -0.84 -9.68 -8.85
CA GLU A 97 0.25 -9.39 -9.77
C GLU A 97 1.55 -10.11 -9.40
N CYS A 98 1.83 -10.24 -8.09
CA CYS A 98 3.01 -10.98 -7.63
C CYS A 98 2.80 -12.50 -7.72
N VAL A 99 1.57 -12.99 -7.56
CA VAL A 99 1.21 -14.40 -7.64
C VAL A 99 1.37 -14.94 -9.06
N ALA A 100 1.07 -14.15 -10.08
CA ALA A 100 1.20 -14.52 -11.50
C ALA A 100 2.61 -15.01 -11.88
N ASN A 101 3.64 -14.58 -11.14
CA ASN A 101 5.05 -14.90 -11.42
C ASN A 101 5.62 -15.98 -10.49
N THR A 102 4.79 -16.86 -9.92
CA THR A 102 5.22 -17.87 -8.92
C THR A 102 4.58 -19.23 -9.15
N THR A 103 5.23 -20.30 -8.68
CA THR A 103 4.76 -21.68 -8.85
C THR A 103 3.57 -22.03 -7.94
N GLN A 104 2.79 -23.04 -8.34
CA GLN A 104 1.70 -23.56 -7.51
C GLN A 104 2.19 -24.12 -6.17
N ALA A 105 3.40 -24.71 -6.15
CA ALA A 105 4.05 -25.16 -4.91
C ALA A 105 4.35 -23.99 -3.96
N CYS A 106 4.77 -22.84 -4.50
CA CYS A 106 4.94 -21.61 -3.73
C CYS A 106 3.61 -21.10 -3.17
N HIS A 107 2.51 -21.15 -3.94
CA HIS A 107 1.18 -20.74 -3.45
C HIS A 107 0.73 -21.60 -2.28
N GLY A 108 0.91 -22.93 -2.37
CA GLY A 108 0.52 -23.86 -1.32
C GLY A 108 1.28 -23.67 0.01
N LYS A 109 2.49 -23.10 -0.02
CA LYS A 109 3.29 -22.76 1.18
C LYS A 109 3.27 -21.27 1.53
N SER A 110 2.58 -20.45 0.77
CA SER A 110 2.49 -19.01 1.02
C SER A 110 1.49 -18.69 2.13
N PRO A 111 1.67 -17.56 2.84
CA PRO A 111 0.66 -17.07 3.77
C PRO A 111 -0.67 -16.78 3.04
N ASN A 112 -1.79 -16.92 3.75
CA ASN A 112 -3.10 -16.59 3.20
C ASN A 112 -3.24 -15.09 2.81
N ASN A 113 -4.22 -14.79 1.95
CA ASN A 113 -4.47 -13.45 1.45
C ASN A 113 -4.67 -12.41 2.57
N CYS A 114 -5.39 -12.76 3.64
CA CYS A 114 -5.58 -11.87 4.79
C CYS A 114 -4.24 -11.44 5.42
N THR A 115 -3.28 -12.36 5.51
CA THR A 115 -1.94 -12.08 6.03
C THR A 115 -1.14 -11.21 5.06
N LEU A 116 -1.20 -11.51 3.76
CA LEU A 116 -0.51 -10.72 2.73
C LEU A 116 -1.04 -9.29 2.65
N ILE A 117 -2.36 -9.08 2.78
CA ILE A 117 -2.97 -7.75 2.85
C ILE A 117 -2.41 -6.96 4.03
N LYS A 118 -2.26 -7.59 5.21
CA LYS A 118 -1.62 -6.95 6.38
C LYS A 118 -0.15 -6.61 6.13
N VAL A 119 0.58 -7.43 5.37
CA VAL A 119 1.98 -7.14 5.00
C VAL A 119 2.06 -5.89 4.12
N VAL A 120 1.22 -5.79 3.08
CA VAL A 120 1.15 -4.60 2.21
C VAL A 120 0.85 -3.34 3.03
N ARG A 121 -0.20 -3.38 3.86
CA ARG A 121 -0.60 -2.25 4.72
C ARG A 121 0.53 -1.80 5.65
N ARG A 122 1.16 -2.73 6.37
CA ARG A 122 2.28 -2.41 7.28
C ARG A 122 3.46 -1.77 6.55
N LYS A 123 3.78 -2.26 5.34
CA LYS A 123 4.89 -1.71 4.56
C LYS A 123 4.59 -0.28 4.09
N ARG A 124 3.37 -0.02 3.62
CA ARG A 124 2.91 1.34 3.25
C ARG A 124 2.90 2.29 4.43
N ASN A 125 2.29 1.89 5.56
CA ASN A 125 2.25 2.72 6.76
C ASN A 125 3.65 3.10 7.26
N LYS A 126 4.62 2.17 7.15
CA LYS A 126 6.02 2.45 7.52
C LYS A 126 6.68 3.47 6.58
N ILE A 127 6.38 3.42 5.28
CA ILE A 127 7.00 4.32 4.28
C ILE A 127 6.37 5.70 4.34
N GLN A 128 5.03 5.76 4.36
CA GLN A 128 4.29 7.01 4.36
C GLN A 128 4.40 7.77 5.68
N ALA A 129 5.06 7.19 6.70
CA ALA A 129 5.02 7.66 8.09
C ALA A 129 3.60 8.10 8.46
N ALA A 130 2.61 7.32 8.01
CA ALA A 130 1.23 7.76 7.95
C ALA A 130 0.84 8.28 9.34
N LEU A 131 0.40 9.54 9.38
CA LEU A 131 0.00 10.16 10.62
C LEU A 131 -1.00 9.22 11.31
N PRO A 132 -0.93 9.10 12.66
CA PRO A 132 -1.96 8.38 13.39
C PRO A 132 -3.34 8.85 12.92
N ASN A 133 -4.29 7.93 12.80
CA ASN A 133 -5.65 8.32 12.46
C ASN A 133 -6.10 9.39 13.45
N PRO A 134 -6.50 10.58 12.97
CA PRO A 134 -6.91 11.64 13.86
C PRO A 134 -8.15 11.22 14.64
N ILE A 135 -8.31 11.77 15.84
CA ILE A 135 -9.48 11.54 16.70
C ILE A 135 -10.56 12.58 16.40
N ARG A 136 -10.16 13.77 15.95
CA ARG A 136 -11.04 14.91 15.64
C ARG A 136 -10.83 15.34 14.19
N LEU A 137 -11.89 15.83 13.55
CA LEU A 137 -11.82 16.29 12.16
C LEU A 137 -10.88 17.49 11.96
N GLU A 138 -10.76 18.36 12.96
CA GLU A 138 -9.85 19.52 12.93
C GLU A 138 -8.37 19.10 12.83
N ASP A 139 -8.01 17.92 13.33
CA ASP A 139 -6.66 17.36 13.26
C ASP A 139 -6.39 16.61 11.93
N LEU A 140 -7.39 16.52 11.05
CA LEU A 140 -7.27 15.77 9.79
C LEU A 140 -6.44 16.55 8.78
N ILE A 141 -5.17 16.15 8.69
CA ILE A 141 -4.21 16.61 7.68
C ILE A 141 -4.12 15.56 6.57
N LEU A 142 -4.62 15.89 5.38
CA LEU A 142 -4.48 15.04 4.19
C LEU A 142 -3.08 15.19 3.59
N SER A 143 -2.36 14.07 3.45
CA SER A 143 -1.11 14.04 2.70
C SER A 143 -1.34 14.31 1.20
N GLU A 144 -0.39 14.98 0.54
CA GLU A 144 -0.48 15.38 -0.88
C GLU A 144 -0.83 14.22 -1.83
N GLN A 145 -0.31 13.02 -1.55
CA GLN A 145 -0.60 11.81 -2.33
C GLN A 145 -2.10 11.42 -2.39
N TYR A 146 -2.93 11.90 -1.44
CA TYR A 146 -4.37 11.67 -1.42
C TYR A 146 -5.16 12.78 -2.11
N LYS A 147 -4.50 13.89 -2.43
CA LYS A 147 -5.11 15.06 -3.07
C LYS A 147 -5.01 15.00 -4.60
N ILE A 148 -4.29 14.02 -5.14
CA ILE A 148 -3.97 13.89 -6.56
C ILE A 148 -4.41 12.54 -7.14
N TYR A 149 -4.56 12.49 -8.45
CA TYR A 149 -4.71 11.25 -9.21
C TYR A 149 -3.79 11.24 -10.42
N GLU A 150 -3.42 10.05 -10.88
CA GLU A 150 -2.56 9.87 -12.05
C GLU A 150 -3.30 9.08 -13.13
N ARG A 151 -3.59 9.74 -14.26
CA ARG A 151 -4.15 9.08 -15.45
C ARG A 151 -4.04 10.00 -16.68
N PRO A 152 -3.37 9.58 -17.78
CA PRO A 152 -2.54 8.37 -17.96
C PRO A 152 -1.24 8.41 -17.11
N PRO A 153 -0.44 7.33 -17.06
CA PRO A 153 0.83 7.32 -16.33
C PRO A 153 1.73 8.51 -16.69
N GLY A 154 2.34 9.13 -15.69
CA GLY A 154 3.16 10.34 -15.79
C GLY A 154 2.38 11.66 -15.70
N LEU A 155 1.05 11.64 -15.80
CA LEU A 155 0.23 12.85 -15.71
C LEU A 155 -0.55 12.88 -14.39
N VAL A 156 -0.02 13.64 -13.43
CA VAL A 156 -0.62 13.87 -12.12
C VAL A 156 -1.52 15.11 -12.17
N LYS A 157 -2.74 14.99 -11.66
CA LYS A 157 -3.73 16.07 -11.58
C LYS A 157 -4.37 16.13 -10.19
N ASN A 158 -4.92 17.28 -9.82
CA ASN A 158 -5.67 17.45 -8.59
C ASN A 158 -6.94 16.61 -8.61
N PHE A 159 -7.21 15.98 -7.46
CA PHE A 159 -8.42 15.21 -7.19
C PHE A 159 -9.22 15.80 -6.03
N LEU A 160 -8.56 16.45 -5.06
CA LEU A 160 -9.23 17.17 -3.98
C LEU A 160 -9.56 18.58 -4.47
N LEU A 161 -10.86 18.87 -4.61
CA LEU A 161 -11.39 20.13 -5.12
C LEU A 161 -11.75 21.12 -4.00
N ALA A 162 -12.14 20.62 -2.83
CA ALA A 162 -12.38 21.47 -1.66
C ALA A 162 -11.95 20.76 -0.38
N ASP A 163 -11.30 21.51 0.52
CA ASP A 163 -10.94 21.10 1.87
C ASP A 163 -11.31 22.24 2.82
N SER A 164 -12.42 22.07 3.55
CA SER A 164 -12.89 23.10 4.48
C SER A 164 -12.34 22.90 5.89
N GLU A 165 -12.08 24.01 6.57
CA GLU A 165 -11.53 24.00 7.91
C GLU A 165 -12.60 23.82 9.01
N GLY A 166 -12.14 23.46 10.20
CA GLY A 166 -12.92 23.40 11.43
C GLY A 166 -13.58 22.05 11.74
N ALA A 167 -14.41 22.02 12.79
CA ALA A 167 -15.03 20.81 13.32
C ALA A 167 -16.02 20.15 12.33
N ASN A 168 -16.66 20.94 11.46
CA ASN A 168 -17.56 20.47 10.40
C ASN A 168 -16.84 20.51 9.03
N LYS A 169 -15.68 19.87 9.00
CA LYS A 169 -14.83 19.71 7.82
C LYS A 169 -15.55 18.88 6.76
N ILE A 170 -15.68 19.44 5.58
CA ILE A 170 -16.15 18.85 4.33
C ILE A 170 -14.96 18.74 3.38
N LEU A 171 -14.80 17.55 2.81
CA LEU A 171 -13.85 17.29 1.72
C LEU A 171 -14.62 16.98 0.45
N ILE A 172 -14.27 17.59 -0.67
CA ILE A 172 -14.88 17.31 -1.98
C ILE A 172 -13.79 16.84 -2.93
N PHE A 173 -14.03 15.68 -3.54
CA PHE A 173 -13.15 15.06 -4.51
C PHE A 173 -13.84 14.98 -5.88
N GLY A 174 -13.07 15.14 -6.94
CA GLY A 174 -13.57 15.09 -8.31
C GLY A 174 -12.47 15.40 -9.30
N ARG A 175 -12.80 15.35 -10.58
CA ARG A 175 -11.89 15.80 -11.63
C ARG A 175 -12.36 17.14 -12.13
N GLU A 176 -11.45 18.13 -12.16
CA GLU A 176 -11.76 19.45 -12.72
C GLU A 176 -12.33 19.33 -14.14
N SER A 177 -11.77 18.44 -14.97
CA SER A 177 -12.23 18.21 -16.34
C SER A 177 -13.66 17.63 -16.45
N TRP A 178 -14.26 17.17 -15.35
CA TRP A 178 -15.63 16.65 -15.31
C TRP A 178 -16.60 17.67 -14.71
N LEU A 179 -16.12 18.79 -14.17
CA LEU A 179 -16.97 19.87 -13.68
C LEU A 179 -17.75 20.53 -14.83
N GLU A 180 -17.18 20.59 -16.03
CA GLU A 180 -17.90 21.12 -17.19
C GLU A 180 -19.15 20.30 -17.54
N ASP A 181 -19.12 18.96 -17.35
CA ASP A 181 -20.32 18.14 -17.52
C ASP A 181 -21.37 18.53 -16.48
N LEU A 182 -20.95 18.78 -15.23
CA LEU A 182 -21.85 19.20 -14.16
C LEU A 182 -22.48 20.57 -14.45
N ARG A 183 -21.72 21.51 -15.01
CA ARG A 183 -22.21 22.85 -15.38
C ARG A 183 -23.13 22.84 -16.60
N ALA A 184 -22.90 21.93 -17.55
CA ALA A 184 -23.70 21.81 -18.76
C ALA A 184 -25.05 21.12 -18.53
N GLU A 185 -25.13 20.22 -17.55
CA GLU A 185 -26.33 19.43 -17.27
C GLU A 185 -27.35 20.17 -16.40
N THR A 186 -28.63 20.11 -16.78
CA THR A 186 -29.74 20.71 -16.02
C THR A 186 -30.25 19.81 -14.89
N THR A 187 -29.94 18.52 -14.95
CA THR A 187 -30.41 17.51 -13.98
C THR A 187 -29.22 16.86 -13.31
N TRP A 188 -29.13 17.03 -11.99
CA TRP A 188 -28.13 16.36 -11.17
C TRP A 188 -28.80 15.27 -10.34
N TYR A 189 -28.12 14.14 -10.20
CA TYR A 189 -28.51 13.07 -9.30
C TYR A 189 -27.62 13.12 -8.08
N ALA A 190 -28.19 12.97 -6.91
CA ALA A 190 -27.44 13.00 -5.66
C ALA A 190 -27.83 11.81 -4.79
N ASP A 191 -26.83 11.13 -4.22
CA ASP A 191 -27.05 10.03 -3.29
C ASP A 191 -26.02 10.07 -2.16
N GLY A 192 -26.46 9.70 -0.96
CA GLY A 192 -25.66 9.74 0.25
C GLY A 192 -25.55 8.38 0.91
N THR A 193 -24.39 7.74 0.80
CA THR A 193 -24.12 6.42 1.38
C THR A 193 -23.45 6.52 2.75
N PHE A 194 -24.06 5.91 3.77
CA PHE A 194 -23.56 5.96 5.15
C PHE A 194 -22.65 4.77 5.53
N SER A 195 -22.92 3.58 4.97
CA SER A 195 -22.25 2.33 5.35
C SER A 195 -20.77 2.28 4.98
N ILE A 196 -20.34 3.14 4.07
CA ILE A 196 -18.96 3.22 3.58
C ILE A 196 -18.22 4.47 4.09
N ALA A 197 -18.87 5.30 4.93
CA ALA A 197 -18.24 6.51 5.44
C ALA A 197 -17.00 6.15 6.27
N PRO A 198 -15.84 6.78 5.99
CA PRO A 198 -14.65 6.56 6.78
C PRO A 198 -14.85 7.10 8.20
N PRO A 199 -14.07 6.63 9.18
CA PRO A 199 -14.07 7.21 10.52
C PRO A 199 -13.94 8.74 10.47
N LEU A 200 -14.58 9.42 11.43
CA LEU A 200 -14.74 10.87 11.54
C LEU A 200 -15.78 11.50 10.60
N PHE A 201 -16.24 10.79 9.57
CA PHE A 201 -17.31 11.26 8.69
C PHE A 201 -18.56 10.41 8.87
N THR A 202 -19.72 11.03 8.64
CA THR A 202 -21.02 10.34 8.77
C THR A 202 -21.52 9.85 7.40
N GLN A 203 -21.10 10.47 6.31
CA GLN A 203 -21.66 10.19 4.98
C GLN A 203 -20.64 10.40 3.86
N VAL A 204 -20.64 9.48 2.90
CA VAL A 204 -20.11 9.72 1.54
C VAL A 204 -21.27 10.21 0.68
N TYR A 205 -21.18 11.42 0.15
CA TYR A 205 -22.21 12.04 -0.67
C TYR A 205 -21.72 12.19 -2.11
N ASN A 206 -22.47 11.66 -3.06
CA ASN A 206 -22.10 11.67 -4.47
C ASN A 206 -23.00 12.61 -5.25
N ILE A 207 -22.40 13.46 -6.09
CA ILE A 207 -23.12 14.18 -7.15
C ILE A 207 -22.78 13.50 -8.48
N MET A 208 -23.83 13.16 -9.22
CA MET A 208 -23.74 12.45 -10.49
C MET A 208 -24.45 13.27 -11.58
N ALA A 209 -23.91 13.21 -12.79
CA ALA A 209 -24.46 13.88 -13.96
C ALA A 209 -24.55 12.89 -15.13
N VAL A 210 -25.35 13.22 -16.14
CA VAL A 210 -25.41 12.42 -17.36
C VAL A 210 -24.18 12.75 -18.21
N ARG A 211 -23.50 11.70 -18.68
CA ARG A 211 -22.45 11.80 -19.69
C ARG A 211 -22.52 10.59 -20.60
N ASN A 212 -22.50 10.80 -21.91
CA ASN A 212 -22.63 9.72 -22.90
C ASN A 212 -23.89 8.84 -22.66
N ASN A 213 -25.03 9.47 -22.38
CA ASN A 213 -26.31 8.83 -22.07
C ASN A 213 -26.28 7.85 -20.87
N ARG A 214 -25.35 8.05 -19.93
CA ARG A 214 -25.25 7.27 -18.69
C ARG A 214 -25.01 8.19 -17.50
N VAL A 215 -25.48 7.79 -16.33
CA VAL A 215 -25.25 8.54 -15.09
C VAL A 215 -23.89 8.17 -14.52
N HIS A 216 -23.04 9.17 -14.31
CA HIS A 216 -21.69 9.00 -13.80
C HIS A 216 -21.46 9.85 -12.55
N PRO A 217 -20.80 9.31 -11.52
CA PRO A 217 -20.38 10.09 -10.36
C PRO A 217 -19.28 11.07 -10.74
N ILE A 218 -19.57 12.35 -10.53
CA ILE A 218 -18.70 13.48 -10.86
C ILE A 218 -17.94 13.94 -9.62
N LEU A 219 -18.67 14.15 -8.51
CA LEU A 219 -18.13 14.57 -7.23
C LEU A 219 -18.42 13.52 -6.15
N TYR A 220 -17.45 13.35 -5.26
CA TYR A 220 -17.54 12.58 -4.03
C TYR A 220 -17.22 13.50 -2.88
N ALA A 221 -18.12 13.65 -1.92
CA ALA A 221 -17.93 14.47 -0.74
C ALA A 221 -17.95 13.63 0.53
N LEU A 222 -17.08 13.96 1.47
CA LEU A 222 -17.13 13.43 2.83
C LEU A 222 -17.77 14.47 3.73
N LEU A 223 -18.95 14.14 4.28
CA LEU A 223 -19.72 15.04 5.13
C LEU A 223 -19.62 14.61 6.60
N PRO A 224 -19.41 15.56 7.53
CA PRO A 224 -19.16 15.27 8.95
C PRO A 224 -20.43 14.75 9.66
N ASP A 225 -21.61 15.21 9.25
CA ASP A 225 -22.89 14.90 9.87
C ASP A 225 -24.04 14.94 8.84
N LYS A 226 -25.29 14.83 9.32
CA LYS A 226 -26.52 14.86 8.50
C LYS A 226 -27.32 16.15 8.72
N LEU A 227 -26.69 17.21 9.21
CA LEU A 227 -27.39 18.45 9.54
C LEU A 227 -27.66 19.27 8.27
N ARG A 228 -28.80 19.96 8.25
CA ARG A 228 -29.17 20.89 7.16
C ARG A 228 -28.08 21.95 6.91
N ALA A 229 -27.45 22.45 7.97
CA ALA A 229 -26.36 23.43 7.88
C ALA A 229 -25.16 22.88 7.08
N THR A 230 -24.82 21.60 7.27
CA THR A 230 -23.74 20.91 6.54
C THR A 230 -24.07 20.78 5.06
N TYR A 231 -25.31 20.42 4.70
CA TYR A 231 -25.73 20.38 3.30
C TYR A 231 -25.75 21.75 2.64
N ALA A 232 -26.16 22.80 3.37
CA ALA A 232 -26.12 24.17 2.86
C ALA A 232 -24.66 24.63 2.60
N LYS A 233 -23.75 24.37 3.55
CA LYS A 233 -22.31 24.63 3.38
C LYS A 233 -21.74 23.84 2.20
N PHE A 234 -22.11 22.57 2.06
CA PHE A 234 -21.72 21.74 0.92
C PHE A 234 -22.18 22.34 -0.42
N ALA A 235 -23.44 22.77 -0.51
CA ALA A 235 -23.98 23.42 -1.72
C ALA A 235 -23.22 24.70 -2.08
N THR A 236 -22.81 25.51 -1.08
CA THR A 236 -21.98 26.70 -1.34
C THR A 236 -20.62 26.35 -1.93
N TYR A 237 -20.00 25.25 -1.49
CA TYR A 237 -18.74 24.80 -2.10
C TYR A 237 -18.96 24.33 -3.53
N ILE A 238 -19.99 23.52 -3.80
CA ILE A 238 -20.28 23.06 -5.17
C ILE A 238 -20.47 24.23 -6.12
N ASN A 239 -21.17 25.28 -5.70
CA ASN A 239 -21.39 26.47 -6.53
C ASN A 239 -20.10 27.27 -6.81
N SER A 240 -19.07 27.08 -5.99
CA SER A 240 -17.76 27.73 -6.18
C SER A 240 -16.78 26.92 -7.02
N LEU A 241 -17.10 25.67 -7.35
CA LEU A 241 -16.25 24.76 -8.13
C LEU A 241 -16.32 25.05 -9.63
#